data_AF-A0A924WT61-F1
#
_entry.id   AF-A0A924WT61-F1
#
_cell.length_a   1.000
_cell.length_b   1.000
_cell.length_c   1.000
_cell.angle_alpha   90.00
_cell.angle_beta   90.00
_cell.angle_gamma   90.00
#
_symmetry.space_group_name_H-M   'P 1'
#
loop_
_entity.id
_entity.type
_entity.pdbx_description
1 polymer ?
#
loop_
_entity_poly.entity_id
_entity_poly.type
_entity_poly.pdbx_seq_one_letter_code
_entity_poly.pdbx_strand_id
1 'polypeptide(L)' 'RHQVSPEFTCRFVWQPGSIAIWDNRCVQHNPINDYHGFRRVMHRITLAGDRPR' A
#
# COMPACT_ATOMS: atom_id res chain seq x y z
N ARG A 1 -12.80 14.42 2.48
CA ARG A 1 -12.94 13.07 1.87
C ARG A 1 -12.32 12.95 0.47
N HIS A 2 -11.56 13.94 -0.01
CA HIS A 2 -10.95 13.91 -1.36
C HIS A 2 -9.93 12.78 -1.55
N GLN A 3 -9.00 12.62 -0.61
CA GLN A 3 -7.88 11.66 -0.72
C GLN A 3 -8.29 10.18 -0.87
N VAL A 4 -9.49 9.81 -0.41
CA VAL A 4 -9.98 8.42 -0.46
C VAL A 4 -11.04 8.22 -1.53
N SER A 5 -11.30 9.23 -2.36
CA SER A 5 -12.25 9.08 -3.46
C SER A 5 -11.74 8.02 -4.46
N PRO A 6 -12.61 7.16 -5.00
CA PRO A 6 -12.19 6.03 -5.84
C PRO A 6 -11.27 6.42 -7.00
N GLU A 7 -11.45 7.62 -7.57
CA GLU A 7 -10.69 8.16 -8.69
C GLU A 7 -9.20 8.40 -8.35
N PHE A 8 -8.88 8.54 -7.06
CA PHE A 8 -7.51 8.73 -6.56
C PHE A 8 -6.94 7.47 -5.88
N THR A 9 -7.63 6.33 -5.99
CA THR A 9 -7.20 5.09 -5.33
C THR A 9 -6.96 3.97 -6.33
N CYS A 10 -6.06 3.07 -5.97
CA CYS A 10 -5.83 1.82 -6.68
C CYS A 10 -5.95 0.67 -5.68
N ARG A 11 -6.82 -0.32 -5.97
CA ARG A 11 -6.93 -1.55 -5.18
C ARG A 11 -6.10 -2.64 -5.85
N PHE A 12 -4.98 -3.00 -5.22
CA PHE A 12 -4.11 -4.06 -5.69
C PHE A 12 -4.48 -5.41 -5.04
N VAL A 13 -4.69 -6.44 -5.88
CA VAL A 13 -4.94 -7.81 -5.44
C VAL A 13 -3.64 -8.59 -5.48
N TRP A 14 -3.18 -9.05 -4.31
CA TRP A 14 -1.92 -9.78 -4.19
C TRP A 14 -2.03 -11.22 -4.68
N GLN A 15 -0.98 -11.70 -5.34
CA GLN A 15 -0.78 -13.09 -5.72
C GLN A 15 0.65 -13.54 -5.35
N PRO A 16 0.92 -14.86 -5.28
CA PRO A 16 2.29 -15.34 -5.12
C PRO A 16 3.22 -14.76 -6.20
N GLY A 17 4.36 -14.19 -5.78
CA GLY A 17 5.32 -13.53 -6.68
C GLY A 17 5.00 -12.06 -7.01
N SER A 18 3.88 -11.50 -6.55
CA SER A 18 3.58 -10.07 -6.72
C SER A 18 4.55 -9.18 -5.95
N ILE A 19 4.87 -8.03 -6.54
CA ILE A 19 5.63 -6.95 -5.91
C ILE A 19 4.88 -5.64 -6.17
N ALA A 20 4.75 -4.81 -5.14
CA ALA A 20 4.26 -3.44 -5.27
C ALA A 20 5.35 -2.46 -4.82
N ILE A 21 5.53 -1.40 -5.60
CA ILE A 21 6.43 -0.29 -5.31
C ILE A 21 5.59 0.97 -5.36
N TRP A 22 5.74 1.86 -4.37
CA TRP A 22 5.03 3.14 -4.31
C TRP A 22 5.94 4.23 -3.76
N ASP A 23 5.69 5.47 -4.16
CA ASP A 23 6.40 6.64 -3.62
C ASP A 23 5.68 7.16 -2.37
N ASN A 24 6.30 6.96 -1.21
CA ASN A 24 5.71 7.32 0.08
C ASN A 24 5.63 8.84 0.32
N ARG A 25 6.13 9.67 -0.60
CA ARG A 25 6.02 11.15 -0.52
C ARG A 25 4.68 11.67 -1.02
N CYS A 26 4.02 10.94 -1.91
CA CYS A 26 2.81 11.41 -2.59
C CYS A 26 1.61 10.46 -2.50
N VAL A 27 1.76 9.30 -1.86
CA VAL A 27 0.66 8.35 -1.69
C VAL A 27 0.40 7.99 -0.23
N GLN A 28 -0.83 7.58 0.04
CA GLN A 28 -1.19 6.85 1.24
C GLN A 28 -1.69 5.46 0.84
N HIS A 29 -1.50 4.47 1.71
CA HIS A 29 -1.94 3.10 1.47
C HIS A 29 -2.73 2.57 2.66
N ASN A 30 -3.67 1.68 2.38
CA ASN A 30 -4.53 1.07 3.39
C ASN A 30 -4.54 -0.46 3.21
N PRO A 31 -3.95 -1.24 4.14
CA PRO A 31 -4.08 -2.69 4.11
C PRO A 31 -5.51 -3.08 4.49
N ILE A 32 -6.23 -3.70 3.54
CA ILE A 32 -7.60 -4.18 3.76
C ILE A 32 -7.53 -5.45 4.60
N ASN A 33 -8.19 -5.46 5.76
CA ASN A 33 -8.25 -6.61 6.68
C ASN A 33 -9.45 -7.51 6.37
N ASP A 34 -9.53 -8.04 5.14
CA ASP A 34 -10.65 -8.85 4.61
C ASP A 34 -10.37 -10.37 4.61
N TYR A 35 -9.38 -10.83 5.39
CA TYR A 35 -8.86 -12.21 5.36
C TYR A 35 -8.98 -12.92 6.72
N HIS A 36 -10.10 -12.75 7.41
CA HIS A 36 -10.35 -13.35 8.74
C HIS A 36 -10.10 -14.86 8.76
N GLY A 37 -9.34 -15.33 9.76
CA GLY A 37 -8.99 -16.75 9.91
C GLY A 37 -7.80 -17.23 9.08
N PHE A 38 -7.23 -16.38 8.21
CA PHE A 38 -6.07 -16.71 7.39
C PHE A 38 -4.83 -15.91 7.78
N ARG A 39 -3.64 -16.52 7.64
CA ARG A 39 -2.37 -15.84 7.84
C ARG A 39 -1.93 -15.15 6.55
N ARG A 40 -1.64 -13.85 6.61
CA ARG A 40 -1.07 -13.07 5.51
C ARG A 40 0.25 -12.44 5.97
N VAL A 41 1.35 -12.77 5.29
CA VAL A 41 2.69 -12.27 5.58
C VAL A 41 3.27 -11.64 4.32
N MET A 42 3.86 -10.45 4.45
CA MET A 42 4.58 -9.77 3.38
C MET A 42 5.91 -9.25 3.92
N HIS A 43 6.91 -9.17 3.05
CA HIS A 43 8.18 -8.54 3.37
C HIS A 43 8.21 -7.14 2.77
N ARG A 44 8.60 -6.14 3.57
CA ARG A 44 8.70 -4.75 3.13
C ARG A 44 10.11 -4.24 3.33
N ILE A 45 10.64 -3.59 2.29
CA ILE A 45 11.84 -2.78 2.36
C ILE A 45 11.39 -1.32 2.26
N THR A 46 11.98 -0.46 3.07
CA THR A 46 11.72 0.99 3.04
C THR A 46 13.04 1.71 2.77
N LEU A 47 13.01 2.62 1.81
CA LEU A 47 14.15 3.50 1.51
C LEU A 47 14.04 4.76 2.37
N ALA A 48 15.17 5.24 2.89
CA ALA A 48 15.21 6.47 3.67
C ALA A 48 14.78 7.66 2.80
N GLY A 49 13.89 8.49 3.33
CA GLY A 49 13.48 9.75 2.71
C GLY A 49 14.31 10.94 3.20
N ASP A 50 14.01 12.11 2.64
CA ASP A 50 14.56 13.41 3.02
C ASP A 50 13.53 14.29 3.76
N ARG A 51 13.96 15.49 4.20
CA ARG A 51 13.06 16.45 4.85
C ARG A 51 12.10 17.02 3.80
N PRO A 52 10.77 17.03 4.05
CA PRO A 52 9.79 17.66 3.16
C PRO A 52 10.11 19.15 2.90
N ARG A 53 9.85 19.61 1.69
CA ARG A 53 9.94 21.03 1.30
C ARG A 53 8.63 21.76 1.54
#